data_AF-A0A661IR84-F1
#
_entry.id   AF-A0A661IR84-F1
#
_cell.length_a   1.000
_cell.length_b   1.000
_cell.length_c   1.000
_cell.angle_alpha   90.00
_cell.angle_beta   90.00
_cell.angle_gamma   90.00
#
_symmetry.space_group_name_H-M   'P 1'
#
loop_
_entity.id
_entity.type
_entity.pdbx_description
1 polymer ?
#
loop_
_entity_poly.entity_id
_entity_poly.type
_entity_poly.pdbx_seq_one_letter_code
_entity_poly.pdbx_strand_id
1 'polypeptide(L)'
;MQDNLKVNVTDLNVGKLSKEDNKYIFSYNHNNTDFISLTMPSRDEQYLNSNLHPIFEMHLPEGYLLSIIKKHFSKLTKTDDFGMLKIMSSSIKGRITYDVKIDKEIKALNLDELINPSSDNLFNELVSKFALNSSLSGV
;
A
#
# COMPACT_ATOMS: atom_id res chain seq x y z
N MET A 1 7.15 16.61 -2.40
CA MET A 1 6.38 15.65 -1.57
C MET A 1 7.40 14.73 -0.94
N GLN A 2 7.42 14.57 0.38
CA GLN A 2 8.49 13.78 1.01
C GLN A 2 8.26 12.30 0.69
N ASP A 3 9.22 11.67 0.01
CA ASP A 3 9.11 10.27 -0.41
C ASP A 3 9.56 9.34 0.69
N ASN A 4 8.80 9.34 1.79
CA ASN A 4 8.98 8.39 2.86
C ASN A 4 7.67 7.85 3.43
N LEU A 5 7.77 6.66 4.02
CA LEU A 5 6.75 5.94 4.74
C LEU A 5 7.37 5.39 6.02
N LYS A 6 6.70 5.62 7.14
CA LYS A 6 7.01 4.92 8.39
C LYS A 6 6.45 3.51 8.31
N VAL A 7 7.25 2.53 8.71
CA VAL A 7 6.90 1.11 8.67
C VAL A 7 6.81 0.61 10.10
N ASN A 8 5.73 -0.08 10.40
CA ASN A 8 5.47 -0.65 11.71
C ASN A 8 5.44 -2.18 11.63
N VAL A 9 5.81 -2.82 12.75
CA VAL A 9 5.60 -4.24 13.00
C VAL A 9 4.75 -4.34 14.25
N THR A 10 3.56 -4.95 14.15
CA THR A 10 2.64 -5.11 15.29
C THR A 10 2.39 -3.76 16.00
N ASP A 11 2.07 -2.72 15.21
CA ASP A 11 1.82 -1.34 15.66
C ASP A 11 3.01 -0.60 16.29
N LEU A 12 4.20 -1.21 16.33
CA LEU A 12 5.43 -0.55 16.77
C LEU A 12 6.20 -0.03 15.57
N ASN A 13 6.58 1.24 15.60
CA ASN A 13 7.39 1.83 14.54
C ASN A 13 8.80 1.22 14.54
N VAL A 14 9.11 0.45 13.49
CA VAL A 14 10.39 -0.25 13.38
C VAL A 14 11.39 0.42 12.45
N GLY A 15 10.92 1.30 11.58
CA GLY A 15 11.80 1.96 10.65
C GLY A 15 11.07 2.83 9.64
N LYS A 16 11.82 3.18 8.59
CA LYS A 16 11.39 4.11 7.56
C LYS A 16 11.84 3.61 6.19
N LEU A 17 10.90 3.56 5.26
CA LEU A 17 11.13 3.34 3.84
C LEU A 17 11.12 4.70 3.13
N SER A 18 12.12 4.99 2.31
CA SER A 18 12.14 6.16 1.43
C SER A 18 12.57 5.81 0.01
N LYS A 19 12.32 6.74 -0.92
CA LYS A 19 12.82 6.68 -2.30
C LYS A 19 13.64 7.93 -2.61
N GLU A 20 14.92 7.75 -2.94
CA GLU A 20 15.88 8.82 -3.22
C GLU A 20 16.72 8.40 -4.44
N ASP A 21 16.91 9.29 -5.42
CA ASP A 21 17.69 9.02 -6.65
C ASP A 21 17.39 7.67 -7.33
N ASN A 22 16.09 7.32 -7.43
CA ASN A 22 15.59 6.04 -7.95
C ASN A 22 16.06 4.79 -7.18
N LYS A 23 16.56 4.94 -5.96
CA LYS A 23 16.83 3.85 -5.02
C LYS A 23 15.81 3.86 -3.90
N TYR A 24 15.42 2.66 -3.50
CA TYR A 24 14.61 2.40 -2.32
C TYR A 24 15.56 2.19 -1.14
N ILE A 25 15.32 2.95 -0.07
CA ILE A 25 16.14 2.97 1.13
C ILE A 25 15.26 2.57 2.30
N PHE A 26 15.62 1.50 2.99
CA PHE A 26 14.96 1.12 4.24
C PHE A 26 15.95 1.15 5.40
N SER A 27 15.59 1.84 6.46
CA SER A 27 16.39 1.98 7.68
C SER A 27 15.57 1.55 8.88
N TYR A 28 16.11 0.64 9.68
CA TYR A 28 15.57 0.31 10.99
C TYR A 28 15.85 1.43 11.98
N ASN A 29 14.98 1.58 12.98
CA ASN A 29 15.25 2.38 14.15
C ASN A 29 16.27 1.64 15.04
N HIS A 30 17.13 2.39 15.73
CA HIS A 30 18.10 1.79 16.64
C HIS A 30 17.43 0.93 17.71
N ASN A 31 18.12 -0.14 18.10
CA ASN A 31 17.70 -1.10 19.13
C ASN A 31 16.39 -1.83 18.85
N ASN A 32 15.88 -1.81 17.61
CA ASN A 32 14.74 -2.64 17.27
C ASN A 32 15.17 -4.09 17.03
N THR A 33 14.53 -5.04 17.69
CA THR A 33 14.80 -6.48 17.52
C THR A 33 13.82 -7.15 16.56
N ASP A 34 12.70 -6.49 16.24
CA ASP A 34 11.75 -6.96 15.25
C ASP A 34 12.26 -6.69 13.83
N PHE A 35 12.16 -7.72 12.99
CA PHE A 35 12.47 -7.64 11.56
C PHE A 35 11.19 -7.58 10.73
N ILE A 36 11.22 -6.92 9.57
CA ILE A 36 10.09 -6.88 8.63
C ILE A 36 10.04 -8.13 7.72
N SER A 37 11.19 -8.73 7.42
CA SER A 37 11.32 -9.92 6.57
C SER A 37 12.52 -10.75 7.01
N LEU A 38 12.46 -12.07 6.82
CA LEU A 38 13.61 -12.95 7.04
C LEU A 38 14.80 -12.60 6.13
N THR A 39 14.52 -12.00 4.96
CA THR A 39 15.54 -11.51 4.02
C THR A 39 16.01 -10.09 4.33
N MET A 40 15.40 -9.42 5.30
CA MET A 40 15.79 -8.08 5.79
C MET A 40 15.81 -8.09 7.32
N PRO A 41 16.76 -8.78 7.97
CA PRO A 41 16.87 -8.76 9.42
C PRO A 41 17.14 -7.35 9.97
N SER A 42 16.85 -7.12 11.25
CA SER A 42 17.16 -5.82 11.89
C SER A 42 18.68 -5.60 11.94
N ARG A 43 19.13 -4.43 11.49
CA ARG A 43 20.54 -3.98 11.50
C ARG A 43 20.61 -2.45 11.41
N ASP A 44 21.72 -1.87 11.84
CA ASP A 44 21.95 -0.42 11.76
C ASP A 44 22.21 0.06 10.32
N GLU A 45 22.76 -0.79 9.46
CA GLU A 45 23.00 -0.46 8.05
C GLU A 45 21.70 -0.36 7.25
N GLN A 46 21.61 0.68 6.41
CA GLN A 46 20.50 0.86 5.50
C GLN A 46 20.44 -0.26 4.46
N TYR A 47 19.23 -0.66 4.09
CA TYR A 47 18.99 -1.50 2.91
C TYR A 47 18.81 -0.58 1.71
N LEU A 48 19.65 -0.77 0.69
CA LEU A 48 19.65 0.01 -0.54
C LEU A 48 19.33 -0.90 -1.72
N ASN A 49 18.22 -0.66 -2.39
CA ASN A 49 17.77 -1.48 -3.51
C ASN A 49 17.37 -0.59 -4.69
N SER A 50 17.71 -0.99 -5.92
CA SER A 50 17.27 -0.27 -7.12
C SER A 50 15.77 -0.47 -7.40
N ASN A 51 15.22 -1.61 -6.97
CA ASN A 51 13.80 -1.94 -7.06
C ASN A 51 13.20 -1.99 -5.65
N LEU A 52 11.87 -1.88 -5.55
CA LEU A 52 11.20 -2.04 -4.27
C LEU A 52 11.44 -3.46 -3.74
N HIS A 53 11.81 -3.60 -2.47
CA HIS A 53 12.09 -4.93 -1.92
C HIS A 53 10.80 -5.78 -1.89
N PRO A 54 10.84 -7.10 -2.15
CA PRO A 54 9.65 -7.96 -2.25
C PRO A 54 8.66 -7.83 -1.09
N ILE A 55 9.15 -7.68 0.14
CA ILE A 55 8.29 -7.48 1.33
C ILE A 55 7.33 -6.29 1.22
N PHE A 56 7.71 -5.25 0.48
CA PHE A 56 6.90 -4.08 0.23
C PHE A 56 6.15 -4.18 -1.10
N GLU A 57 6.76 -4.82 -2.10
CA GLU A 57 6.14 -5.09 -3.40
C GLU A 57 4.88 -5.94 -3.28
N MET A 58 4.86 -6.89 -2.35
CA MET A 58 3.68 -7.72 -2.04
C MET A 58 2.45 -6.92 -1.60
N HIS A 59 2.60 -5.66 -1.22
CA HIS A 59 1.49 -4.78 -0.87
C HIS A 59 0.98 -3.92 -2.03
N LEU A 60 1.60 -4.03 -3.21
CA LEU A 60 1.14 -3.32 -4.39
C LEU A 60 -0.09 -4.04 -4.97
N PRO A 61 -1.01 -3.29 -5.58
CA PRO A 61 -2.12 -3.91 -6.29
C PRO A 61 -1.60 -4.54 -7.59
N GLU A 62 -2.30 -5.58 -8.05
CA GLU A 62 -1.92 -6.33 -9.25
C GLU A 62 -3.09 -6.37 -10.26
N GLY A 63 -2.81 -6.86 -11.47
CA GLY A 63 -3.83 -7.16 -12.48
C GLY A 63 -4.77 -6.01 -12.83
N TYR A 64 -6.08 -6.31 -12.84
CA TYR A 64 -7.12 -5.36 -13.21
C TYR A 64 -7.19 -4.17 -12.23
N LEU A 65 -7.07 -4.44 -10.93
CA LEU A 65 -7.11 -3.41 -9.89
C LEU A 65 -5.99 -2.38 -10.08
N LEU A 66 -4.76 -2.85 -10.32
CA LEU A 66 -3.62 -1.99 -10.64
C LEU A 66 -3.92 -1.07 -11.84
N SER A 67 -4.54 -1.63 -12.87
CA SER A 67 -4.88 -0.91 -14.11
C SER A 67 -5.89 0.22 -13.85
N ILE A 68 -6.90 -0.06 -13.02
CA ILE A 68 -7.88 0.94 -12.58
C ILE A 68 -7.21 2.03 -11.74
N ILE A 69 -6.43 1.67 -10.71
CA ILE A 69 -5.78 2.66 -9.85
C ILE A 69 -4.84 3.54 -10.68
N LYS A 70 -4.04 2.97 -11.59
CA LYS A 70 -3.19 3.75 -12.51
C LYS A 70 -4.03 4.71 -13.36
N LYS A 71 -5.14 4.26 -13.93
CA LYS A 71 -6.04 5.11 -14.73
C LYS A 71 -6.58 6.29 -13.92
N HIS A 72 -7.06 6.05 -12.70
CA HIS A 72 -7.65 7.08 -11.85
C HIS A 72 -6.62 8.08 -11.28
N PHE A 73 -5.42 7.61 -10.93
CA PHE A 73 -4.44 8.39 -10.17
C PHE A 73 -3.25 8.90 -10.98
N SER A 74 -3.08 8.47 -12.23
CA SER A 74 -2.00 8.92 -13.13
C SER A 74 -1.86 10.44 -13.25
N LYS A 75 -2.96 11.19 -13.09
CA LYS A 75 -2.97 12.65 -13.16
C LYS A 75 -2.74 13.35 -11.82
N LEU A 76 -2.87 12.63 -10.71
CA LEU A 76 -2.90 13.20 -9.35
C LEU A 76 -1.61 12.93 -8.56
N THR A 77 -0.94 11.81 -8.85
CA THR A 77 0.27 11.41 -8.14
C THR A 77 1.15 10.54 -9.04
N LYS A 78 2.42 10.36 -8.64
CA LYS A 78 3.28 9.37 -9.27
C LYS A 78 2.66 7.99 -9.05
N THR A 79 2.53 7.23 -10.13
CA THR A 79 2.02 5.85 -10.13
C THR A 79 3.14 4.83 -10.25
N ASP A 80 4.35 5.21 -9.84
CA ASP A 80 5.46 4.30 -9.63
C ASP A 80 5.22 3.46 -8.37
N ASP A 81 6.00 2.41 -8.16
CA ASP A 81 5.76 1.43 -7.08
C ASP A 81 5.68 2.11 -5.70
N PHE A 82 6.52 3.13 -5.46
CA PHE A 82 6.47 3.87 -4.20
C PHE A 82 5.19 4.70 -4.04
N GLY A 83 4.76 5.37 -5.12
CA GLY A 83 3.49 6.11 -5.12
C GLY A 83 2.29 5.18 -4.93
N MET A 84 2.30 4.00 -5.54
CA MET A 84 1.28 2.97 -5.33
C MET A 84 1.27 2.47 -3.89
N LEU A 85 2.44 2.15 -3.32
CA LEU A 85 2.54 1.73 -1.92
C LEU A 85 1.99 2.80 -0.96
N LYS A 86 2.27 4.08 -1.23
CA LYS A 86 1.69 5.19 -0.47
C LYS A 86 0.18 5.23 -0.56
N ILE A 87 -0.40 5.02 -1.75
CA ILE A 87 -1.86 5.00 -1.93
C ILE A 87 -2.50 3.84 -1.16
N MET A 88 -1.86 2.66 -1.18
CA MET A 88 -2.34 1.45 -0.53
C MET A 88 -2.07 1.38 0.98
N SER A 89 -1.09 2.14 1.48
CA SER A 89 -0.64 2.15 2.88
C SER A 89 -1.78 2.08 3.92
N SER A 90 -2.81 2.90 3.76
CA SER A 90 -3.97 3.00 4.67
C SER A 90 -4.87 1.76 4.71
N SER A 91 -4.86 0.94 3.65
CA SER A 91 -5.71 -0.25 3.55
C SER A 91 -4.97 -1.55 3.83
N ILE A 92 -3.65 -1.50 4.01
CA ILE A 92 -2.83 -2.66 4.38
C ILE A 92 -3.05 -2.99 5.85
N LYS A 93 -3.49 -4.22 6.11
CA LYS A 93 -3.69 -4.77 7.45
C LYS A 93 -2.87 -6.04 7.58
N GLY A 94 -2.13 -6.19 8.68
CA GLY A 94 -1.31 -7.35 8.92
C GLY A 94 -0.19 -7.05 9.92
N ARG A 95 0.84 -7.90 9.92
CA ARG A 95 2.02 -7.68 10.76
C ARG A 95 2.76 -6.39 10.40
N ILE A 96 2.86 -6.10 9.10
CA ILE A 96 3.48 -4.87 8.59
C ILE A 96 2.37 -3.87 8.29
N THR A 97 2.47 -2.68 8.88
CA THR A 97 1.56 -1.56 8.62
C THR A 97 2.37 -0.28 8.38
N TYR A 98 1.68 0.77 7.95
CA TYR A 98 2.30 2.04 7.59
C TYR A 98 1.55 3.19 8.27
N ASP A 99 2.28 4.12 8.89
CA ASP A 99 1.65 5.30 9.49
C ASP A 99 1.21 6.29 8.41
N VAL A 100 -0.03 6.14 7.95
CA VAL A 100 -0.64 7.12 7.07
C VAL A 100 -2.02 7.48 7.60
N LYS A 101 -2.19 8.75 7.97
CA LYS A 101 -3.48 9.31 8.37
C LYS A 101 -4.28 9.64 7.13
N ILE A 102 -5.08 8.67 6.68
CA ILE A 102 -6.12 8.92 5.68
C ILE A 102 -7.43 8.50 6.32
N ASP A 103 -8.21 9.49 6.77
CA ASP A 103 -9.60 9.27 7.12
C ASP A 103 -10.38 9.02 5.82
N LYS A 104 -10.75 7.77 5.58
CA LYS A 104 -11.62 7.38 4.47
C LYS A 104 -12.92 6.84 5.04
N GLU A 105 -14.01 7.57 4.79
CA GLU A 105 -15.36 7.09 5.07
C GLU A 105 -15.69 5.94 4.10
N ILE A 106 -15.87 4.74 4.64
CA ILE A 106 -16.45 3.63 3.89
C ILE A 106 -17.97 3.78 3.98
N LYS A 107 -18.61 4.14 2.86
CA LYS A 107 -20.08 4.08 2.77
C LYS A 107 -20.53 2.63 2.82
N ALA A 108 -21.43 2.31 3.76
CA ALA A 108 -22.05 1.00 3.88
C ALA A 108 -22.69 0.56 2.54
N LEU A 109 -22.61 -0.73 2.26
CA LEU A 109 -23.29 -1.37 1.12
C LEU A 109 -24.56 -2.04 1.61
N ASN A 110 -25.63 -1.96 0.82
CA ASN A 110 -26.82 -2.76 1.02
C ASN A 110 -26.70 -4.07 0.22
N LEU A 111 -26.98 -5.20 0.87
CA LEU A 111 -26.94 -6.52 0.22
C LEU A 111 -27.96 -6.64 -0.93
N ASP A 112 -29.13 -6.02 -0.80
CA ASP A 112 -30.17 -6.08 -1.82
C ASP A 112 -29.73 -5.40 -3.13
N GLU A 113 -28.96 -4.30 -3.04
CA GLU A 113 -28.38 -3.60 -4.19
C GLU A 113 -27.30 -4.42 -4.91
N LEU A 114 -26.62 -5.33 -4.19
CA LEU A 114 -25.62 -6.23 -4.76
C LEU A 114 -26.25 -7.41 -5.49
N ILE A 115 -27.37 -7.92 -4.96
CA ILE A 115 -28.09 -9.08 -5.52
C ILE A 115 -28.99 -8.65 -6.68
N ASN A 116 -29.61 -7.48 -6.58
CA ASN A 116 -30.52 -6.94 -7.60
C ASN A 116 -30.01 -5.57 -8.09
N PRO A 117 -29.00 -5.54 -8.98
CA PRO A 117 -28.44 -4.30 -9.48
C PRO A 117 -29.49 -3.51 -10.27
N SER A 118 -29.61 -2.21 -9.98
CA SER A 118 -30.39 -1.30 -10.80
C SER A 118 -29.66 -0.91 -12.10
N SER A 119 -28.36 -1.21 -12.22
CA SER A 119 -27.53 -0.87 -13.38
C SER A 119 -26.58 -2.02 -13.75
N ASP A 120 -26.33 -2.20 -15.05
CA ASP A 120 -25.35 -3.16 -15.57
C ASP A 120 -23.90 -2.76 -15.25
N ASN A 121 -23.69 -1.54 -14.73
CA ASN A 121 -22.38 -0.97 -14.41
C ASN A 121 -21.97 -1.14 -12.94
N LEU A 122 -22.78 -1.82 -12.12
CA LEU A 122 -22.53 -1.99 -10.68
C LEU A 122 -21.10 -2.47 -10.38
N PHE A 123 -20.57 -3.41 -11.17
CA PHE A 123 -19.19 -3.87 -10.99
C PHE A 123 -18.17 -2.73 -11.10
N ASN A 124 -18.27 -1.89 -12.13
CA ASN A 124 -17.35 -0.76 -12.33
C ASN A 124 -17.48 0.27 -11.19
N GLU A 125 -18.69 0.48 -10.69
CA GLU A 125 -18.97 1.35 -9.55
C GLU A 125 -18.34 0.79 -8.26
N LEU A 126 -18.52 -0.49 -7.99
CA LEU A 126 -17.92 -1.18 -6.84
C LEU A 126 -16.40 -1.16 -6.91
N VAL A 127 -15.82 -1.49 -8.06
CA VAL A 127 -14.37 -1.43 -8.26
C VAL A 127 -13.88 0.00 -8.03
N SER A 128 -14.51 1.01 -8.62
CA SER A 128 -14.13 2.41 -8.40
C SER A 128 -14.26 2.84 -6.93
N LYS A 129 -15.30 2.37 -6.24
CA LYS A 129 -15.61 2.70 -4.84
C LYS A 129 -14.66 2.02 -3.85
N PHE A 130 -14.22 0.79 -4.13
CA PHE A 130 -13.44 -0.04 -3.20
C PHE A 130 -11.99 -0.28 -3.60
N ALA A 131 -11.56 0.08 -4.81
CA ALA A 131 -10.21 -0.16 -5.30
C ALA A 131 -9.11 0.33 -4.36
N LEU A 132 -9.35 1.42 -3.63
CA LEU A 132 -8.37 2.03 -2.71
C LEU A 132 -8.43 1.46 -1.29
N ASN A 133 -9.44 0.65 -1.00
CA ASN A 133 -9.73 0.14 0.33
C ASN A 133 -9.45 -1.37 0.45
N SER A 134 -9.16 -2.06 -0.65
CA SER A 134 -8.69 -3.44 -0.64
C SER A 134 -7.19 -3.48 -0.90
N SER A 135 -6.40 -3.86 0.10
CA SER A 135 -4.99 -4.21 -0.05
C SER A 135 -4.79 -5.63 -0.60
N LEU A 136 -5.86 -6.39 -0.74
CA LEU A 136 -5.86 -7.71 -1.37
C LEU A 136 -6.34 -7.59 -2.81
N SER A 137 -5.47 -7.95 -3.74
CA SER A 137 -5.80 -8.06 -5.15
C SER A 137 -6.47 -9.42 -5.39
N GLY A 138 -7.67 -9.41 -5.97
CA GLY A 138 -8.32 -10.61 -6.50
C GLY A 138 -7.77 -10.95 -7.89
N VAL A 139 -7.68 -12.25 -8.18
CA VAL A 139 -7.29 -12.82 -9.48
C VAL A 139 -8.38 -12.54 -10.52
#